data_AF-A0A7K1ERR4-F1
#
_entry.id   AF-A0A7K1ERR4-F1
#
_cell.length_a   1.000
_cell.length_b   1.000
_cell.length_c   1.000
_cell.angle_alpha   90.00
_cell.angle_beta   90.00
_cell.angle_gamma   90.00
#
_symmetry.space_group_name_H-M   'P 1'
#
loop_
_entity.id
_entity.type
_entity.pdbx_description
1 polymer ?
#
loop_
_entity_poly.entity_id
_entity_poly.type
_entity_poly.pdbx_seq_one_letter_code
_entity_poly.pdbx_strand_id
1 'polypeptide(L)'
;MAPSSVYQLLADGVSLIIDTSSGTPVIAHWGKDVGLEKFQDELPNLLSESIPYASIDHPQAPGVWRENSRGFLGRPALAGHRAGQDWSPRFEIKNIENDSSHLSFVSEDTSAGLEVSVSYQMLPSGVVLVSQSVLNTGAKDYALEELLTWLPIPDQATETIDFTGRWVLERQPQRRKIQSGTWSREVREGRS
;
A
#
# COMPACT_ATOMS: atom_id res chain seq x y z
N MET A 1 5.87 14.64 -23.60
CA MET A 1 5.99 13.29 -22.98
C MET A 1 4.85 13.17 -22.00
N ALA A 2 4.03 12.12 -22.09
CA ALA A 2 3.14 11.79 -20.99
C ALA A 2 4.00 11.51 -19.74
N PRO A 3 3.56 11.90 -18.54
CA PRO A 3 4.28 11.54 -17.33
C PRO A 3 4.44 10.02 -17.26
N SER A 4 5.61 9.55 -16.80
CA SER A 4 5.81 8.11 -16.51
C SER A 4 4.77 7.68 -15.48
N SER A 5 4.03 6.61 -15.74
CA SER A 5 3.11 6.04 -14.75
C SER A 5 3.78 5.01 -13.85
N VAL A 6 4.99 4.56 -14.21
CA VAL A 6 5.74 3.55 -13.45
C VAL A 6 6.98 4.19 -12.84
N TYR A 7 7.20 3.90 -11.56
CA TYR A 7 8.29 4.41 -10.75
C TYR A 7 9.03 3.25 -10.09
N GLN A 8 10.35 3.37 -9.93
CA GLN A 8 11.19 2.34 -9.33
C GLN A 8 12.16 2.94 -8.32
N LEU A 9 12.24 2.34 -7.14
CA LEU A 9 13.37 2.50 -6.21
C LEU A 9 14.20 1.22 -6.22
N LEU A 10 15.53 1.35 -6.23
CA LEU A 10 16.47 0.24 -6.34
C LEU A 10 17.67 0.46 -5.41
N ALA A 11 17.93 -0.49 -4.52
CA ALA A 11 19.18 -0.54 -3.74
C ALA A 11 19.47 -1.98 -3.28
N ASP A 12 20.75 -2.35 -3.22
CA ASP A 12 21.23 -3.67 -2.76
C ASP A 12 20.49 -4.87 -3.40
N GLY A 13 20.15 -4.76 -4.68
CA GLY A 13 19.39 -5.78 -5.42
C GLY A 13 17.92 -5.92 -5.00
N VAL A 14 17.39 -5.00 -4.17
CA VAL A 14 15.96 -4.88 -3.84
C VAL A 14 15.34 -3.80 -4.69
N SER A 15 14.22 -4.12 -5.33
CA SER A 15 13.41 -3.22 -6.14
C SER A 15 12.01 -3.06 -5.55
N LEU A 16 11.54 -1.82 -5.50
CA LEU A 16 10.15 -1.45 -5.29
C LEU A 16 9.63 -0.77 -6.55
N ILE A 17 8.59 -1.33 -7.18
CA ILE A 17 7.96 -0.80 -8.38
C ILE A 17 6.54 -0.37 -8.05
N ILE A 18 6.20 0.87 -8.39
CA ILE A 18 4.87 1.45 -8.17
C ILE A 18 4.30 1.95 -9.49
N ASP A 19 3.07 1.53 -9.80
CA ASP A 19 2.30 1.99 -10.96
C ASP A 19 1.17 2.93 -10.54
N THR A 20 1.00 4.03 -11.27
CA THR A 20 -0.04 5.04 -11.08
C THR A 20 -1.03 5.10 -12.24
N SER A 21 -0.94 4.20 -13.22
CA SER A 21 -1.81 4.17 -14.41
C SER A 21 -3.31 4.10 -14.07
N SER A 22 -3.66 3.51 -12.93
CA SER A 22 -5.02 3.42 -12.39
C SER A 22 -5.51 4.67 -11.64
N GLY A 23 -4.70 5.73 -11.60
CA GLY A 23 -5.00 6.99 -10.89
C GLY A 23 -4.82 6.92 -9.37
N THR A 24 -4.19 5.87 -8.85
CA THR A 24 -3.78 5.68 -7.45
C THR A 24 -2.46 4.89 -7.43
N PRO A 25 -1.54 5.09 -6.47
CA PRO A 25 -0.31 4.31 -6.41
C PRO A 25 -0.60 2.84 -6.07
N VAL A 26 -0.13 1.93 -6.91
CA VAL A 26 -0.23 0.47 -6.76
C VAL A 26 1.16 -0.12 -6.68
N ILE A 27 1.47 -0.88 -5.63
CA ILE A 27 2.74 -1.63 -5.56
C ILE A 27 2.63 -2.82 -6.52
N ALA A 28 3.30 -2.71 -7.66
CA ALA A 28 3.38 -3.75 -8.67
C ALA A 28 4.39 -4.85 -8.30
N HIS A 29 5.49 -4.47 -7.65
CA HIS A 29 6.53 -5.42 -7.23
C HIS A 29 7.28 -4.89 -6.02
N TRP A 30 7.61 -5.80 -5.10
CA TRP A 30 8.54 -5.55 -4.01
C TRP A 30 9.36 -6.82 -3.76
N GLY A 31 10.67 -6.74 -3.97
CA GLY A 31 11.55 -7.89 -3.80
C GLY A 31 12.83 -7.75 -4.59
N LYS A 32 13.36 -8.87 -5.09
CA LYS A 32 14.59 -8.89 -5.90
C LYS A 32 14.43 -8.02 -7.16
N ASP A 33 15.48 -7.33 -7.55
CA ASP A 33 15.55 -6.61 -8.82
C ASP A 33 15.25 -7.53 -10.01
N VAL A 34 14.32 -7.06 -10.86
CA VAL A 34 13.82 -7.76 -12.04
C VAL A 34 14.42 -7.22 -13.34
N GLY A 35 15.27 -6.19 -13.29
CA GLY A 35 15.89 -5.58 -14.47
C GLY A 35 14.86 -4.85 -15.33
N LEU A 36 14.07 -3.97 -14.71
CA LEU A 36 12.93 -3.27 -15.31
C LEU A 36 13.32 -2.51 -16.60
N GLU A 37 14.54 -2.02 -16.68
CA GLU A 37 15.09 -1.30 -17.82
C GLU A 37 15.04 -2.09 -19.13
N LYS A 38 14.97 -3.43 -19.06
CA LYS A 38 14.90 -4.31 -20.23
C LYS A 38 13.49 -4.47 -20.79
N PHE A 39 12.48 -4.05 -20.04
CA PHE A 39 11.06 -4.33 -20.34
C PHE A 39 10.24 -3.05 -20.51
N GLN A 40 10.87 -1.89 -20.75
CA GLN A 40 10.16 -0.60 -20.80
C GLN A 40 8.99 -0.57 -21.77
N ASP A 41 9.13 -1.20 -22.94
CA ASP A 41 8.08 -1.26 -23.97
C ASP A 41 6.96 -2.27 -23.62
N GLU A 42 7.24 -3.23 -22.74
CA GLU A 42 6.32 -4.31 -22.34
C GLU A 42 5.64 -4.06 -20.99
N LEU A 43 6.14 -3.07 -20.22
CA LEU A 43 5.67 -2.70 -18.89
C LEU A 43 4.14 -2.61 -18.76
N PRO A 44 3.41 -1.90 -19.66
CA PRO A 44 1.97 -1.81 -19.57
C PRO A 44 1.28 -3.19 -19.63
N ASN A 45 1.80 -4.11 -20.44
CA ASN A 45 1.25 -5.45 -20.58
C ASN A 45 1.61 -6.33 -19.37
N LEU A 46 2.84 -6.22 -18.85
CA LEU A 46 3.30 -6.96 -17.67
C LEU A 46 2.55 -6.58 -16.39
N LEU A 47 2.15 -5.32 -16.29
CA LEU A 47 1.42 -4.78 -15.14
C LEU A 47 -0.10 -4.92 -15.28
N SER A 48 -0.59 -5.21 -16.49
CA SER A 48 -2.03 -5.39 -16.72
C SER A 48 -2.52 -6.72 -16.14
N GLU A 49 -3.52 -6.65 -15.28
CA GLU A 49 -4.24 -7.84 -14.84
C GLU A 49 -5.30 -8.25 -15.87
N SER A 50 -5.46 -9.56 -16.06
CA SER A 50 -6.55 -10.11 -16.86
C SER A 50 -7.87 -10.04 -16.09
N ILE A 51 -8.98 -9.82 -16.80
CA ILE A 51 -10.33 -9.82 -16.21
C ILE A 51 -10.88 -11.25 -16.23
N PRO A 52 -11.13 -11.89 -15.07
CA PRO A 52 -11.76 -13.20 -15.02
C PRO A 52 -13.23 -13.16 -15.49
N TYR A 53 -13.75 -14.29 -15.98
CA TYR A 53 -15.18 -14.42 -16.23
C TYR A 53 -15.99 -14.19 -14.96
N ALA A 54 -17.14 -13.52 -15.08
CA ALA A 54 -18.02 -13.13 -13.97
C ALA A 54 -17.35 -12.21 -12.91
N SER A 55 -16.31 -11.49 -13.30
CA SER A 55 -15.74 -10.37 -12.53
C SER A 55 -16.36 -9.03 -12.97
N ILE A 56 -15.86 -7.93 -12.40
CA ILE A 56 -16.16 -6.58 -12.89
C ILE A 56 -15.46 -6.29 -14.22
N ASP A 57 -15.99 -5.35 -15.01
CA ASP A 57 -15.55 -5.09 -16.40
C ASP A 57 -14.13 -4.51 -16.56
N HIS A 58 -13.48 -4.16 -15.45
CA HIS A 58 -12.12 -3.58 -15.43
C HIS A 58 -11.30 -4.19 -14.29
N PRO A 59 -9.96 -4.29 -14.42
CA PRO A 59 -9.11 -4.70 -13.32
C PRO A 59 -9.29 -3.81 -12.08
N GLN A 60 -9.30 -4.42 -10.89
CA GLN A 60 -9.39 -3.68 -9.63
C GLN A 60 -8.00 -3.31 -9.15
N ALA A 61 -7.67 -2.03 -9.21
CA ALA A 61 -6.48 -1.47 -8.60
C ALA A 61 -6.86 -0.64 -7.36
N PRO A 62 -6.93 -1.26 -6.17
CA PRO A 62 -7.41 -0.58 -4.97
C PRO A 62 -6.37 0.37 -4.35
N GLY A 63 -5.17 0.43 -4.94
CA GLY A 63 -4.05 1.24 -4.48
C GLY A 63 -3.49 0.78 -3.13
N VAL A 64 -2.48 1.51 -2.67
CA VAL A 64 -1.85 1.29 -1.35
C VAL A 64 -2.77 1.60 -0.19
N TRP A 65 -3.79 2.45 -0.39
CA TRP A 65 -4.81 2.75 0.63
C TRP A 65 -5.97 1.75 0.66
N ARG A 66 -5.99 0.80 -0.28
CA ARG A 66 -6.98 -0.29 -0.34
C ARG A 66 -8.42 0.26 -0.31
N GLU A 67 -8.72 1.19 -1.22
CA GLU A 67 -9.96 1.99 -1.22
C GLU A 67 -11.20 1.13 -1.58
N ASN A 68 -12.22 1.11 -0.71
CA ASN A 68 -13.48 0.41 -1.01
C ASN A 68 -14.22 1.02 -2.22
N SER A 69 -14.09 2.33 -2.42
CA SER A 69 -14.67 3.06 -3.56
C SER A 69 -14.17 2.59 -4.93
N ARG A 70 -13.03 1.90 -4.95
CA ARG A 70 -12.41 1.27 -6.14
C ARG A 70 -12.81 -0.20 -6.29
N GLY A 71 -13.85 -0.66 -5.59
CA GLY A 71 -14.36 -2.02 -5.66
C GLY A 71 -13.65 -3.01 -4.74
N PHE A 72 -12.72 -2.55 -3.90
CA PHE A 72 -12.01 -3.41 -2.97
C PHE A 72 -12.95 -3.95 -1.89
N LEU A 73 -13.03 -5.28 -1.77
CA LEU A 73 -13.93 -5.96 -0.82
C LEU A 73 -13.27 -6.32 0.51
N GLY A 74 -11.96 -6.10 0.65
CA GLY A 74 -11.24 -6.39 1.89
C GLY A 74 -11.21 -5.19 2.87
N ARG A 75 -10.40 -5.34 3.92
CA ARG A 75 -10.18 -4.30 4.92
C ARG A 75 -9.42 -3.11 4.31
N PRO A 76 -9.98 -1.88 4.31
CA PRO A 76 -9.30 -0.72 3.77
C PRO A 76 -8.09 -0.35 4.63
N ALA A 77 -7.12 0.37 4.06
CA ALA A 77 -5.98 0.84 4.83
C ALA A 77 -6.32 2.11 5.62
N LEU A 78 -7.24 2.92 5.12
CA LEU A 78 -7.84 4.03 5.85
C LEU A 78 -9.26 3.64 6.26
N ALA A 79 -9.51 3.54 7.57
CA ALA A 79 -10.85 3.39 8.11
C ALA A 79 -11.19 4.60 8.99
N GLY A 80 -12.38 5.13 8.80
CA GLY A 80 -12.86 6.28 9.54
C GLY A 80 -14.14 6.80 8.92
N HIS A 81 -14.73 7.79 9.57
CA HIS A 81 -15.98 8.35 9.10
C HIS A 81 -16.25 9.75 9.64
N ARG A 82 -17.22 10.42 9.02
CA ARG A 82 -17.81 11.68 9.47
C ARG A 82 -19.26 11.45 9.88
N ALA A 83 -19.46 11.01 11.13
CA ALA A 83 -20.77 10.58 11.63
C ALA A 83 -21.51 9.61 10.67
N GLY A 84 -20.82 8.57 10.18
CA GLY A 84 -21.37 7.59 9.23
C GLY A 84 -21.33 7.99 7.75
N GLN A 85 -20.79 9.17 7.42
CA GLN A 85 -20.52 9.60 6.04
C GLN A 85 -19.01 9.52 5.74
N ASP A 86 -18.63 9.73 4.47
CA ASP A 86 -17.22 9.85 4.03
C ASP A 86 -16.32 8.65 4.41
N TRP A 87 -16.91 7.46 4.58
CA TRP A 87 -16.22 6.25 5.03
C TRP A 87 -15.56 5.46 3.89
N SER A 88 -15.87 5.80 2.63
CA SER A 88 -15.34 5.14 1.43
C SER A 88 -14.76 6.19 0.48
N PRO A 89 -13.64 6.85 0.83
CA PRO A 89 -13.03 7.86 -0.02
C PRO A 89 -12.51 7.25 -1.33
N ARG A 90 -12.46 8.07 -2.38
CA ARG A 90 -11.83 7.79 -3.67
C ARG A 90 -10.74 8.83 -3.91
N PHE A 91 -9.50 8.45 -3.63
CA PHE A 91 -8.36 9.35 -3.73
C PHE A 91 -7.87 9.48 -5.17
N GLU A 92 -7.65 10.70 -5.61
CA GLU A 92 -7.00 11.04 -6.88
C GLU A 92 -5.61 11.61 -6.63
N ILE A 93 -4.62 11.18 -7.40
CA ILE A 93 -3.24 11.66 -7.24
C ILE A 93 -3.17 13.15 -7.55
N LYS A 94 -2.70 13.92 -6.57
CA LYS A 94 -2.50 15.36 -6.62
C LYS A 94 -1.04 15.72 -6.89
N ASN A 95 -0.10 15.00 -6.27
CA ASN A 95 1.32 15.24 -6.42
C ASN A 95 2.12 13.94 -6.35
N ILE A 96 3.24 13.89 -7.09
CA ILE A 96 4.22 12.81 -7.05
C ILE A 96 5.60 13.44 -6.95
N GLU A 97 6.34 13.09 -5.91
CA GLU A 97 7.77 13.46 -5.79
C GLU A 97 8.60 12.20 -5.94
N ASN A 98 9.61 12.25 -6.80
CA ASN A 98 10.44 11.11 -7.13
C ASN A 98 11.91 11.55 -7.21
N ASP A 99 12.75 10.92 -6.39
CA ASP A 99 14.22 11.01 -6.47
C ASP A 99 14.83 9.60 -6.53
N SER A 100 16.17 9.49 -6.50
CA SER A 100 16.85 8.20 -6.65
C SER A 100 16.62 7.21 -5.51
N SER A 101 16.14 7.66 -4.36
CA SER A 101 15.98 6.89 -3.12
C SER A 101 14.65 7.11 -2.42
N HIS A 102 13.83 8.04 -2.88
CA HIS A 102 12.58 8.45 -2.28
C HIS A 102 11.48 8.60 -3.32
N LEU A 103 10.29 8.14 -2.98
CA LEU A 103 9.10 8.24 -3.81
C LEU A 103 7.90 8.56 -2.92
N SER A 104 7.25 9.68 -3.15
CA SER A 104 6.08 10.12 -2.38
C SER A 104 4.89 10.40 -3.28
N PHE A 105 3.71 10.13 -2.75
CA PHE A 105 2.43 10.40 -3.38
C PHE A 105 1.56 11.17 -2.42
N VAL A 106 0.96 12.25 -2.91
CA VAL A 106 -0.14 12.95 -2.24
C VAL A 106 -1.39 12.74 -3.09
N SER A 107 -2.46 12.29 -2.47
CA SER A 107 -3.75 12.09 -3.14
C SER A 107 -4.88 12.69 -2.31
N GLU A 108 -5.93 13.16 -2.98
CA GLU A 108 -7.05 13.83 -2.31
C GLU A 108 -8.39 13.27 -2.76
N ASP A 109 -9.36 13.29 -1.86
CA ASP A 109 -10.77 13.14 -2.15
C ASP A 109 -11.46 14.43 -1.69
N THR A 110 -11.78 15.27 -2.67
CA THR A 110 -12.43 16.56 -2.43
C THR A 110 -13.87 16.42 -1.94
N SER A 111 -14.55 15.30 -2.24
CA SER A 111 -15.91 15.04 -1.79
C SER A 111 -15.93 14.61 -0.31
N ALA A 112 -14.99 13.76 0.09
CA ALA A 112 -14.83 13.35 1.50
C ALA A 112 -14.12 14.43 2.35
N GLY A 113 -13.43 15.38 1.72
CA GLY A 113 -12.63 16.40 2.39
C GLY A 113 -11.41 15.78 3.09
N LEU A 114 -10.70 14.90 2.39
CA LEU A 114 -9.53 14.20 2.90
C LEU A 114 -8.36 14.29 1.93
N GLU A 115 -7.15 14.44 2.47
CA GLU A 115 -5.89 14.27 1.75
C GLU A 115 -5.08 13.17 2.44
N VAL A 116 -4.44 12.32 1.67
CA VAL A 116 -3.56 11.26 2.15
C VAL A 116 -2.21 11.38 1.49
N SER A 117 -1.17 11.02 2.25
CA SER A 117 0.16 10.87 1.68
C SER A 117 0.77 9.53 2.06
N VAL A 118 1.60 9.01 1.17
CA VAL A 118 2.48 7.87 1.43
C VAL A 118 3.83 8.16 0.84
N SER A 119 4.89 7.83 1.57
CA SER A 119 6.25 7.98 1.11
C SER A 119 7.06 6.71 1.36
N TYR A 120 7.83 6.34 0.35
CA TYR A 120 8.75 5.21 0.36
C TYR A 120 10.18 5.74 0.29
N GLN A 121 11.03 5.31 1.21
CA GLN A 121 12.46 5.59 1.17
C GLN A 121 13.22 4.26 1.09
N MET A 122 14.02 4.10 0.04
CA MET A 122 14.93 2.98 -0.13
C MET A 122 16.28 3.34 0.48
N LEU A 123 16.65 2.63 1.54
CA LEU A 123 17.99 2.74 2.13
C LEU A 123 19.02 2.02 1.25
N PRO A 124 20.32 2.40 1.29
CA PRO A 124 21.37 1.73 0.52
C PRO A 124 21.50 0.22 0.78
N SER A 125 20.95 -0.28 1.90
CA SER A 125 20.93 -1.69 2.28
C SER A 125 19.70 -2.46 1.75
N GLY A 126 18.91 -1.87 0.84
CA GLY A 126 17.71 -2.49 0.28
C GLY A 126 16.49 -2.52 1.23
N VAL A 127 16.55 -1.77 2.33
CA VAL A 127 15.42 -1.65 3.27
C VAL A 127 14.51 -0.51 2.82
N VAL A 128 13.20 -0.78 2.71
CA VAL A 128 12.18 0.21 2.40
C VAL A 128 11.57 0.73 3.71
N LEU A 129 11.69 2.03 3.96
CA LEU A 129 10.93 2.72 4.99
C LEU A 129 9.65 3.27 4.37
N VAL A 130 8.53 3.11 5.07
CA VAL A 130 7.22 3.60 4.63
C VAL A 130 6.63 4.48 5.71
N SER A 131 6.19 5.68 5.33
CA SER A 131 5.42 6.57 6.20
C SER A 131 4.15 7.02 5.48
N GLN A 132 3.10 7.24 6.25
CA GLN A 132 1.80 7.68 5.76
C GLN A 132 1.23 8.78 6.65
N SER A 133 0.39 9.61 6.07
CA SER A 133 -0.42 10.58 6.81
C SER A 133 -1.81 10.70 6.19
N VAL A 134 -2.75 11.14 7.01
CA VAL A 134 -4.08 11.57 6.60
C VAL A 134 -4.35 12.96 7.15
N LEU A 135 -4.89 13.84 6.33
CA LEU A 135 -5.24 15.20 6.65
C LEU A 135 -6.73 15.41 6.37
N ASN A 136 -7.46 15.88 7.39
CA ASN A 136 -8.84 16.31 7.24
C ASN A 136 -8.87 17.74 6.69
N THR A 137 -9.25 17.90 5.43
CA THR A 137 -9.42 19.20 4.75
C THR A 137 -10.87 19.70 4.82
N GLY A 138 -11.79 18.86 5.31
CA GLY A 138 -13.19 19.20 5.53
C GLY A 138 -13.42 20.08 6.77
N ALA A 139 -14.58 20.74 6.81
CA ALA A 139 -14.94 21.68 7.88
C ALA A 139 -15.42 21.00 9.19
N LYS A 140 -15.66 19.69 9.17
CA LYS A 140 -16.16 18.92 10.33
C LYS A 140 -15.11 17.94 10.80
N ASP A 141 -15.29 17.39 11.99
CA ASP A 141 -14.41 16.35 12.52
C ASP A 141 -14.52 15.04 11.74
N TYR A 142 -13.37 14.42 11.47
CA TYR A 142 -13.27 13.08 10.90
C TYR A 142 -12.79 12.13 12.00
N ALA A 143 -13.60 11.12 12.32
CA ALA A 143 -13.22 10.10 13.28
C ALA A 143 -12.33 9.09 12.56
N LEU A 144 -11.02 9.22 12.75
CA LEU A 144 -10.05 8.25 12.25
C LEU A 144 -10.07 7.01 13.15
N GLU A 145 -10.44 5.87 12.59
CA GLU A 145 -10.41 4.59 13.29
C GLU A 145 -9.10 3.86 13.04
N GLU A 146 -8.57 3.95 11.82
CA GLU A 146 -7.36 3.23 11.44
C GLU A 146 -6.63 3.86 10.24
N LEU A 147 -5.29 3.83 10.27
CA LEU A 147 -4.40 4.08 9.14
C LEU A 147 -3.32 2.99 9.09
N LEU A 148 -3.46 2.02 8.19
CA LEU A 148 -2.56 0.89 8.01
C LEU A 148 -1.54 1.14 6.91
N THR A 149 -0.30 0.72 7.16
CA THR A 149 0.67 0.51 6.08
C THR A 149 0.47 -0.87 5.47
N TRP A 150 0.12 -0.91 4.19
CA TRP A 150 -0.06 -2.13 3.43
C TRP A 150 1.12 -2.38 2.48
N LEU A 151 1.61 -3.62 2.42
CA LEU A 151 2.53 -4.11 1.38
C LEU A 151 2.07 -5.50 0.90
N PRO A 152 2.25 -5.82 -0.39
CA PRO A 152 2.01 -7.17 -0.89
C PRO A 152 3.08 -8.13 -0.38
N ILE A 153 2.72 -9.41 -0.33
CA ILE A 153 3.67 -10.52 -0.16
C ILE A 153 3.76 -11.30 -1.48
N PRO A 154 4.91 -11.89 -1.81
CA PRO A 154 5.04 -12.68 -3.02
C PRO A 154 4.31 -14.02 -2.89
N ASP A 155 3.79 -14.56 -3.98
CA ASP A 155 3.02 -15.83 -4.01
C ASP A 155 3.78 -17.04 -3.42
N GLN A 156 5.11 -17.00 -3.48
CA GLN A 156 5.97 -18.04 -2.92
C GLN A 156 6.09 -17.99 -1.38
N ALA A 157 5.59 -16.93 -0.72
CA ALA A 157 5.58 -16.84 0.73
C ALA A 157 4.55 -17.81 1.32
N THR A 158 5.02 -18.77 2.11
CA THR A 158 4.16 -19.85 2.66
C THR A 158 3.98 -19.78 4.18
N GLU A 159 4.82 -19.01 4.86
CA GLU A 159 4.85 -18.92 6.32
C GLU A 159 5.04 -17.48 6.78
N THR A 160 4.49 -17.18 7.95
CA THR A 160 4.80 -15.96 8.70
C THR A 160 5.53 -16.32 9.99
N ILE A 161 6.40 -15.41 10.42
CA ILE A 161 7.02 -15.46 11.74
C ILE A 161 6.70 -14.15 12.45
N ASP A 162 6.19 -14.27 13.68
CA ASP A 162 6.11 -13.14 14.59
C ASP A 162 6.74 -13.51 15.93
N PHE A 163 6.82 -12.54 16.84
CA PHE A 163 7.42 -12.73 18.14
C PHE A 163 6.38 -12.47 19.24
N THR A 164 6.30 -13.38 20.19
CA THR A 164 5.50 -13.24 21.42
C THR A 164 6.42 -13.29 22.63
N GLY A 165 5.87 -13.50 23.81
CA GLY A 165 6.63 -13.68 25.02
C GLY A 165 5.90 -13.12 26.22
N ARG A 166 6.63 -13.06 27.33
CA ARG A 166 6.23 -12.43 28.58
C ARG A 166 7.47 -11.91 29.28
N TRP A 167 7.31 -11.17 30.37
CA TRP A 167 8.43 -10.75 31.21
C TRP A 167 9.32 -11.95 31.58
N VAL A 168 10.65 -11.81 31.38
CA VAL A 168 11.69 -12.84 31.59
C VAL A 168 11.63 -13.99 30.56
N LEU A 169 10.79 -13.88 29.53
CA LEU A 169 10.73 -14.80 28.39
C LEU A 169 10.24 -14.07 27.13
N GLU A 170 10.92 -12.99 26.79
CA GLU A 170 10.57 -12.12 25.67
C GLU A 170 10.94 -12.75 24.30
N ARG A 171 10.35 -12.19 23.23
CA ARG A 171 10.68 -12.46 21.81
C ARG A 171 10.73 -13.93 21.42
N GLN A 172 9.78 -14.72 21.89
CA GLN A 172 9.63 -16.12 21.50
C GLN A 172 9.04 -16.20 20.09
N PRO A 173 9.74 -16.82 19.12
CA PRO A 173 9.28 -16.88 17.74
C PRO A 173 8.05 -17.78 17.62
N GLN A 174 7.08 -17.35 16.82
CA GLN A 174 5.91 -18.13 16.42
C GLN A 174 5.88 -18.23 14.91
N ARG A 175 6.23 -19.40 14.38
CA ARG A 175 6.19 -19.68 12.94
C ARG A 175 4.87 -20.37 12.59
N ARG A 176 4.18 -19.91 11.57
CA ARG A 176 2.90 -20.47 11.12
C ARG A 176 2.78 -20.44 9.61
N LYS A 177 2.00 -21.37 9.05
CA LYS A 177 1.61 -21.32 7.63
C LYS A 177 0.68 -20.13 7.39
N ILE A 178 0.78 -19.52 6.21
CA ILE A 178 -0.22 -18.58 5.73
C ILE A 178 -1.47 -19.37 5.33
N GLN A 179 -2.62 -18.90 5.80
CA GLN A 179 -3.92 -19.54 5.57
C GLN A 179 -4.95 -18.46 5.19
N SER A 180 -6.13 -18.87 4.73
CA SER A 180 -7.23 -17.94 4.45
C SER A 180 -7.77 -17.35 5.75
N GLY A 181 -7.90 -16.02 5.80
CA GLY A 181 -8.40 -15.28 6.97
C GLY A 181 -7.46 -14.14 7.38
N THR A 182 -7.71 -13.59 8.56
CA THR A 182 -6.89 -12.52 9.14
C THR A 182 -6.15 -13.03 10.36
N TRP A 183 -4.83 -12.81 10.39
CA TRP A 183 -4.01 -13.00 11.58
C TRP A 183 -3.52 -11.64 12.03
N SER A 184 -3.77 -11.32 13.30
CA SER A 184 -3.37 -10.06 13.92
C SER A 184 -2.62 -10.32 15.22
N ARG A 185 -1.61 -9.50 15.49
CA ARG A 185 -0.93 -9.43 16.78
C ARG A 185 -1.09 -8.00 17.30
N GLU A 186 -1.90 -7.85 18.33
CA GLU A 186 -2.24 -6.55 18.90
C GLU A 186 -1.66 -6.40 20.30
N VAL A 187 -1.33 -5.16 20.66
CA VAL A 187 -0.97 -4.78 22.03
C VAL A 187 -1.88 -3.64 22.46
N ARG A 188 -2.54 -3.81 23.62
CA ARG A 188 -3.47 -2.82 24.20
C ARG A 188 -2.95 -2.23 25.51
N GLU A 189 -1.65 -2.33 25.74
CA GLU A 189 -0.98 -1.83 26.95
C GLU A 189 -0.47 -0.38 26.81
N GLY A 190 -0.57 0.23 25.63
CA GLY A 190 0.00 1.56 25.36
C GLY A 190 1.53 1.59 25.24
N ARG A 191 2.16 0.43 25.09
CA ARG A 191 3.60 0.22 24.86
C ARG A 191 3.82 -1.00 23.95
N SER A 192 5.00 -1.11 23.35
CA SER A 192 5.43 -2.26 22.55
C SER A 192 6.01 -3.40 23.37
#